data_AF-A0A9X5C7E5-F1
#
_entry.id   AF-A0A9X5C7E5-F1
#
_cell.length_a   1.000
_cell.length_b   1.000
_cell.length_c   1.000
_cell.angle_alpha   90.00
_cell.angle_beta   90.00
_cell.angle_gamma   90.00
#
_symmetry.space_group_name_H-M   'P 1'
#
loop_
_entity.id
_entity.type
_entity.pdbx_description
1 polymer ?
#
loop_
_entity_poly.entity_id
_entity_poly.type
_entity_poly.pdbx_seq_one_letter_code
_entity_poly.pdbx_strand_id
1 'polypeptide(L)'
;MKAAIITVAGISSRFNEGVTEDRKELKAIYSENGSHNTLLYHLLLKCSYADKIILVGGYKYENLEVFYRTELAYEFPQVELVKNDHYEDLASGYSFFLGIRKAMEYKPDEVLFVEGDLDIDNDSFERVIQSEKSVLTYTREPIYANKAVVLYQDGDGRYKYGFNSTHGLLTIGEPFSCILNSGQTWKFVNADALKAANDEFEEFEIDGTNLRIIQRYIEKVPVESIELIKLNRWNNCNMKDDYRNILNYWRYNN
;
A
#
# COMPACT_ATOMS: atom_id res chain seq x y z
N MET A 1 18.11 4.59 9.36
CA MET A 1 17.38 5.24 8.26
C MET A 1 16.03 4.56 8.07
N LYS A 2 14.97 5.34 7.83
CA LYS A 2 13.61 4.86 7.58
C LYS A 2 13.22 5.14 6.14
N ALA A 3 12.65 4.15 5.46
CA ALA A 3 12.10 4.31 4.12
C ALA A 3 10.59 4.06 4.13
N ALA A 4 9.86 4.81 3.31
CA ALA A 4 8.46 4.53 3.00
C ALA A 4 8.32 4.23 1.51
N ILE A 5 7.45 3.29 1.15
CA ILE A 5 7.11 2.93 -0.22
C ILE A 5 5.61 3.18 -0.39
N ILE A 6 5.26 3.97 -1.40
CA ILE A 6 3.88 4.22 -1.81
C ILE A 6 3.73 3.73 -3.25
N THR A 7 2.80 2.82 -3.50
CA THR A 7 2.51 2.34 -4.86
C THR A 7 1.24 2.98 -5.41
N VAL A 8 1.36 3.74 -6.51
CA VAL A 8 0.28 4.42 -7.23
C VAL A 8 0.23 3.99 -8.71
N ALA A 9 0.73 2.79 -9.02
CA ALA A 9 0.89 2.33 -10.40
C ALA A 9 -0.39 1.79 -11.06
N GLY A 10 -1.38 1.38 -10.25
CA GLY A 10 -2.56 0.67 -10.73
C GLY A 10 -3.48 1.51 -11.63
N ILE A 11 -4.06 0.85 -12.64
CA ILE A 11 -5.01 1.48 -13.56
C ILE A 11 -6.26 1.90 -12.78
N SER A 12 -6.64 3.17 -12.94
CA SER A 12 -7.79 3.77 -12.25
C SER A 12 -9.12 3.44 -12.97
N SER A 13 -9.34 2.17 -13.35
CA SER A 13 -10.44 1.77 -14.25
C SER A 13 -11.83 2.11 -13.71
N ARG A 14 -12.14 1.69 -12.47
CA ARG A 14 -13.42 2.00 -11.80
C ARG A 14 -13.58 3.50 -11.53
N PHE A 15 -12.48 4.19 -11.26
CA PHE A 15 -12.46 5.63 -11.02
C PHE A 15 -12.79 6.44 -12.27
N ASN A 16 -12.42 5.90 -13.43
CA ASN A 16 -12.60 6.50 -14.74
C ASN A 16 -13.78 5.89 -15.53
N GLU A 17 -14.68 5.16 -14.87
CA GLU A 17 -15.84 4.58 -15.53
C GLU A 17 -16.72 5.68 -16.14
N GLY A 18 -17.06 5.53 -17.44
CA GLY A 18 -17.82 6.54 -18.19
C GLY A 18 -17.03 7.80 -18.58
N VAL A 19 -15.72 7.84 -18.36
CA VAL A 19 -14.84 8.98 -18.72
C VAL A 19 -14.12 8.70 -20.04
N THR A 20 -14.05 9.70 -20.92
CA THR A 20 -13.30 9.61 -22.19
C THR A 20 -11.79 9.52 -21.94
N GLU A 21 -11.04 8.87 -22.84
CA GLU A 21 -9.62 8.55 -22.65
C GLU A 21 -8.74 9.77 -22.33
N ASP A 22 -9.02 10.89 -22.99
CA ASP A 22 -8.35 12.18 -22.81
C ASP A 22 -8.59 12.80 -21.43
N ARG A 23 -9.69 12.42 -20.78
CA ARG A 23 -10.11 12.91 -19.46
C ARG A 23 -9.86 11.91 -18.33
N LYS A 24 -9.29 10.74 -18.62
CA LYS A 24 -8.97 9.77 -17.58
C LYS A 24 -7.84 10.28 -16.68
N GLU A 25 -8.05 10.13 -15.39
CA GLU A 25 -7.17 10.65 -14.34
C GLU A 25 -6.55 9.51 -13.53
N LEU A 26 -5.37 9.75 -12.97
CA LEU A 26 -4.79 8.87 -11.97
C LEU A 26 -5.42 9.19 -10.61
N LYS A 27 -6.09 8.22 -9.99
CA LYS A 27 -6.85 8.41 -8.74
C LYS A 27 -6.03 9.04 -7.60
N ALA A 28 -4.74 8.70 -7.50
CA ALA A 28 -3.87 9.17 -6.43
C ALA A 28 -3.66 10.70 -6.45
N ILE A 29 -3.67 11.30 -7.64
CA ILE A 29 -3.46 12.74 -7.87
C ILE A 29 -4.75 13.46 -8.25
N TYR A 30 -5.88 12.77 -8.27
CA TYR A 30 -7.17 13.38 -8.54
C TYR A 30 -7.53 14.37 -7.43
N SER A 31 -8.00 15.56 -7.82
CA SER A 31 -8.50 16.56 -6.90
C SER A 31 -9.68 17.32 -7.46
N GLU A 32 -10.67 17.59 -6.62
CA GLU A 32 -11.74 18.55 -6.93
C GLU A 32 -11.37 19.98 -6.49
N ASN A 33 -10.37 20.19 -5.63
CA ASN A 33 -10.05 21.49 -5.01
C ASN A 33 -8.57 21.64 -4.58
N GLY A 34 -7.62 21.61 -5.53
CA GLY A 34 -6.20 21.88 -5.25
C GLY A 34 -5.36 20.67 -4.82
N SER A 35 -4.04 20.79 -4.92
CA SER A 35 -3.09 19.67 -4.78
C SER A 35 -3.06 19.03 -3.39
N HIS A 36 -3.36 19.80 -2.34
CA HIS A 36 -3.47 19.30 -0.96
C HIS A 36 -4.68 18.40 -0.73
N ASN A 37 -5.68 18.43 -1.61
CA ASN A 37 -6.86 17.57 -1.54
C ASN A 37 -6.72 16.32 -2.42
N THR A 38 -5.53 15.70 -2.41
CA THR A 38 -5.25 14.45 -3.13
C THR A 38 -4.91 13.33 -2.15
N LEU A 39 -5.23 12.08 -2.51
CA LEU A 39 -4.82 10.91 -1.72
C LEU A 39 -3.30 10.87 -1.53
N LEU A 40 -2.56 11.18 -2.60
CA LEU A 40 -1.11 11.23 -2.57
C LEU A 40 -0.58 12.24 -1.55
N TYR A 41 -1.13 13.46 -1.50
CA TYR A 41 -0.70 14.46 -0.52
C TYR A 41 -0.89 13.97 0.91
N HIS A 42 -2.06 13.43 1.23
CA HIS A 42 -2.35 12.93 2.57
C HIS A 42 -1.48 11.72 2.97
N LEU A 43 -1.16 10.83 2.03
CA LEU A 43 -0.22 9.74 2.28
C LEU A 43 1.23 10.24 2.45
N LEU A 44 1.66 11.22 1.66
CA LEU A 44 2.99 11.83 1.81
C LEU A 44 3.16 12.53 3.15
N LEU A 45 2.13 13.25 3.62
CA LEU A 45 2.12 13.83 4.96
C LEU A 45 2.34 12.76 6.04
N LYS A 46 1.63 11.63 5.95
CA LYS A 46 1.75 10.53 6.90
C LYS A 46 3.11 9.84 6.82
N CYS A 47 3.68 9.70 5.63
CA CYS A 47 4.99 9.10 5.40
C CYS A 47 6.16 10.07 5.61
N SER A 48 5.91 11.34 5.98
CA SER A 48 6.95 12.37 6.13
C SER A 48 7.98 12.07 7.22
N TYR A 49 7.69 11.13 8.13
CA TYR A 49 8.64 10.62 9.12
C TYR A 49 9.82 9.85 8.51
N ALA A 50 9.69 9.38 7.26
CA ALA A 50 10.72 8.62 6.57
C ALA A 50 11.81 9.54 5.99
N ASP A 51 13.07 9.10 6.08
CA ASP A 51 14.22 9.80 5.48
C ASP A 51 14.17 9.76 3.95
N LYS A 52 13.53 8.71 3.40
CA LYS A 52 13.29 8.51 1.97
C LYS A 52 11.90 7.98 1.72
N ILE A 53 11.21 8.54 0.72
CA ILE A 53 9.91 8.05 0.27
C ILE A 53 10.05 7.60 -1.18
N ILE A 54 9.85 6.32 -1.46
CA ILE A 54 9.86 5.77 -2.81
C ILE A 54 8.43 5.76 -3.32
N LEU A 55 8.15 6.60 -4.31
CA LEU A 55 6.84 6.72 -4.93
C LEU A 55 6.85 5.98 -6.28
N VAL A 56 6.24 4.80 -6.31
CA VAL A 56 6.20 3.93 -7.49
C VAL A 56 4.93 4.20 -8.29
N GLY A 57 5.07 4.76 -9.49
CA GLY A 57 3.97 5.02 -10.42
C GLY A 57 4.00 4.12 -11.65
N GLY A 58 2.93 4.17 -12.46
CA GLY A 58 2.75 3.33 -13.65
C GLY A 58 1.73 3.97 -14.57
N TYR A 59 0.45 3.64 -14.41
CA TYR A 59 -0.63 4.29 -15.16
C TYR A 59 -0.57 5.82 -15.03
N LYS A 60 -0.51 6.53 -16.18
CA LYS A 60 -0.36 7.99 -16.25
C LYS A 60 0.86 8.52 -15.47
N TYR A 61 1.99 7.80 -15.52
CA TYR A 61 3.22 8.18 -14.82
C TYR A 61 3.70 9.60 -15.13
N GLU A 62 3.60 10.05 -16.38
CA GLU A 62 4.01 11.39 -16.78
C GLU A 62 3.17 12.47 -16.07
N ASN A 63 1.87 12.24 -15.90
CA ASN A 63 0.99 13.13 -15.12
C ASN A 63 1.38 13.14 -13.64
N LEU A 64 1.71 11.98 -13.07
CA LEU A 64 2.20 11.86 -11.69
C LEU A 64 3.50 12.64 -11.49
N GLU A 65 4.46 12.48 -12.41
CA GLU A 65 5.75 13.15 -12.35
C GLU A 65 5.59 14.66 -12.42
N VAL A 66 4.81 15.17 -13.38
CA VAL A 66 4.53 16.60 -13.50
C VAL A 66 3.86 17.12 -12.23
N PHE A 67 2.80 16.46 -11.77
CA PHE A 67 2.07 16.86 -10.56
C PHE A 67 2.99 16.92 -9.33
N TYR A 68 3.79 15.86 -9.10
CA TYR A 68 4.71 15.85 -7.97
C TYR A 68 5.74 17.00 -8.06
N ARG A 69 6.36 17.19 -9.24
CA ARG A 69 7.40 18.21 -9.42
C ARG A 69 6.88 19.63 -9.26
N THR A 70 5.66 19.91 -9.72
CA THR A 70 5.09 21.28 -9.65
C THR A 70 4.42 21.57 -8.33
N GLU A 71 3.73 20.59 -7.73
CA GLU A 71 2.87 20.83 -6.58
C GLU A 71 3.49 20.39 -5.26
N LEU A 72 4.29 19.32 -5.23
CA LEU A 72 4.62 18.61 -3.99
C LEU A 72 6.12 18.54 -3.66
N ALA A 73 7.00 18.66 -4.65
CA ALA A 73 8.44 18.44 -4.48
C ALA A 73 9.10 19.43 -3.50
N TYR A 74 8.54 20.62 -3.33
CA TYR A 74 9.02 21.59 -2.33
C TYR A 74 8.72 21.13 -0.90
N GLU A 75 7.53 20.59 -0.65
CA GLU A 75 7.09 20.12 0.67
C GLU A 75 7.67 18.74 1.01
N PHE A 76 7.90 17.88 0.02
CA PHE A 76 8.37 16.51 0.20
C PHE A 76 9.66 16.20 -0.59
N PRO A 77 10.77 16.94 -0.35
CA PRO A 77 12.01 16.79 -1.13
C PRO A 77 12.67 15.40 -1.00
N GLN A 78 12.27 14.60 -0.02
CA GLN A 78 12.75 13.23 0.20
C GLN A 78 12.11 12.17 -0.71
N VAL A 79 11.11 12.54 -1.53
CA VAL A 79 10.44 11.61 -2.43
C VAL A 79 11.29 11.35 -3.67
N GLU A 80 11.41 10.08 -4.03
CA GLU A 80 12.02 9.61 -5.27
C GLU A 80 11.00 8.82 -6.10
N LEU A 81 10.80 9.25 -7.35
CA LEU A 81 9.87 8.63 -8.27
C LEU A 81 10.49 7.41 -8.94
N VAL A 82 9.73 6.31 -9.02
CA VAL A 82 10.11 5.09 -9.73
C VAL A 82 9.01 4.71 -10.70
N LYS A 83 9.37 4.52 -11.96
CA LYS A 83 8.44 4.10 -13.01
C LYS A 83 8.32 2.57 -13.04
N ASN A 84 7.10 2.08 -13.01
CA ASN A 84 6.74 0.71 -13.35
C ASN A 84 6.24 0.69 -14.80
N ASP A 85 7.07 0.22 -15.73
CA ASP A 85 6.67 0.02 -17.13
C ASP A 85 5.77 -1.21 -17.34
N HIS A 86 5.67 -2.10 -16.35
CA HIS A 86 4.87 -3.33 -16.36
C HIS A 86 3.57 -3.22 -15.54
N TYR A 87 2.99 -2.02 -15.46
CA TYR A 87 1.77 -1.81 -14.67
C TYR A 87 0.51 -2.44 -15.28
N GLU A 88 0.56 -2.84 -16.57
CA GLU A 88 -0.56 -3.44 -17.30
C GLU A 88 -0.52 -4.97 -17.34
N ASP A 89 0.68 -5.54 -17.36
CA ASP A 89 0.93 -6.97 -17.58
C ASP A 89 1.39 -7.71 -16.31
N LEU A 90 1.97 -7.02 -15.33
CA LEU A 90 2.33 -7.60 -14.03
C LEU A 90 1.44 -7.06 -12.90
N ALA A 91 1.23 -7.90 -11.88
CA ALA A 91 0.39 -7.55 -10.75
C ALA A 91 1.07 -6.58 -9.77
N SER A 92 0.36 -6.21 -8.69
CA SER A 92 0.82 -5.23 -7.70
C SER A 92 2.15 -5.57 -7.04
N GLY A 93 2.57 -6.84 -7.06
CA GLY A 93 3.85 -7.27 -6.50
C GLY A 93 5.03 -6.67 -7.23
N TYR A 94 4.94 -6.46 -8.54
CA TYR A 94 6.03 -5.87 -9.31
C TYR A 94 6.28 -4.40 -8.94
N SER A 95 5.21 -3.63 -8.68
CA SER A 95 5.36 -2.25 -8.18
C SER A 95 6.01 -2.21 -6.79
N PHE A 96 5.63 -3.13 -5.90
CA PHE A 96 6.25 -3.23 -4.58
C PHE A 96 7.71 -3.69 -4.68
N PHE A 97 8.01 -4.63 -5.59
CA PHE A 97 9.36 -5.10 -5.89
C PHE A 97 10.29 -3.96 -6.31
N LEU A 98 9.87 -3.13 -7.26
CA LEU A 98 10.63 -1.95 -7.69
C LEU A 98 10.85 -0.98 -6.51
N GLY A 99 9.82 -0.77 -5.69
CA GLY A 99 9.90 0.03 -4.48
C GLY A 99 10.96 -0.48 -3.49
N ILE A 100 10.97 -1.79 -3.21
CA ILE A 100 11.95 -2.42 -2.32
C ILE A 100 13.35 -2.32 -2.90
N ARG A 101 13.56 -2.68 -4.18
CA ARG A 101 14.85 -2.57 -4.85
C ARG A 101 15.44 -1.17 -4.69
N LYS A 102 14.61 -0.15 -4.89
CA LYS A 102 15.02 1.23 -4.76
C LYS A 102 15.30 1.63 -3.31
N ALA A 103 14.43 1.25 -2.38
CA ALA A 103 14.64 1.53 -0.96
C ALA A 103 15.94 0.91 -0.45
N MET A 104 16.30 -0.30 -0.89
CA MET A 104 17.49 -1.02 -0.45
C MET A 104 18.82 -0.37 -0.86
N GLU A 105 18.83 0.51 -1.88
CA GLU A 105 20.01 1.33 -2.23
C GLU A 105 20.46 2.21 -1.04
N TYR A 106 19.51 2.55 -0.16
CA TYR A 106 19.73 3.40 1.01
C TYR A 106 19.98 2.63 2.31
N LYS A 107 19.97 1.29 2.26
CA LYS A 107 20.18 0.40 3.42
C LYS A 107 19.30 0.80 4.63
N PRO A 108 17.97 0.81 4.48
CA PRO A 108 17.05 1.20 5.55
C PRO A 108 17.08 0.17 6.68
N ASP A 109 16.86 0.64 7.91
CA ASP A 109 16.61 -0.24 9.06
C ASP A 109 15.13 -0.66 9.10
N GLU A 110 14.25 0.20 8.59
CA GLU A 110 12.81 0.02 8.56
C GLU A 110 12.24 0.44 7.20
N VAL A 111 11.30 -0.35 6.68
CA VAL A 111 10.51 -0.03 5.50
C VAL A 111 9.02 -0.04 5.86
N LEU A 112 8.32 1.05 5.59
CA LEU A 112 6.86 1.10 5.57
C LEU A 112 6.37 0.95 4.14
N PHE A 113 5.33 0.16 3.94
CA PHE A 113 4.64 0.02 2.65
C PHE A 113 3.16 0.34 2.82
N VAL A 114 2.64 1.19 1.94
CA VAL A 114 1.22 1.54 1.89
C VAL A 114 0.75 1.60 0.43
N GLU A 115 -0.43 1.04 0.16
CA GLU A 115 -1.07 1.20 -1.15
C GLU A 115 -1.57 2.64 -1.32
N GLY A 116 -1.36 3.21 -2.51
CA GLY A 116 -1.58 4.63 -2.79
C GLY A 116 -3.05 5.05 -2.93
N ASP A 117 -3.98 4.13 -2.71
CA ASP A 117 -5.42 4.36 -2.81
C ASP A 117 -6.14 4.34 -1.46
N LEU A 118 -5.38 4.36 -0.37
CA LEU A 118 -5.89 4.29 0.98
C LEU A 118 -5.97 5.67 1.62
N ASP A 119 -6.99 5.85 2.46
CA ASP A 119 -7.09 6.95 3.41
C ASP A 119 -7.32 6.38 4.83
N ILE A 120 -6.40 6.69 5.73
CA ILE A 120 -6.24 6.06 7.05
C ILE A 120 -6.28 7.15 8.13
N ASP A 121 -6.86 6.91 9.30
CA ASP A 121 -6.79 7.88 10.40
C ASP A 121 -5.35 8.14 10.89
N ASN A 122 -5.12 9.34 11.42
CA ASN A 122 -3.80 9.74 11.93
C ASN A 122 -3.37 8.89 13.13
N ASP A 123 -4.27 8.65 14.10
CA ASP A 123 -3.93 7.96 15.34
C ASP A 123 -3.47 6.51 15.10
N SER A 124 -4.20 5.76 14.27
CA SER A 124 -3.80 4.40 13.91
C SER A 124 -2.53 4.38 13.08
N PHE A 125 -2.34 5.33 12.14
CA PHE A 125 -1.11 5.39 11.34
C PHE A 125 0.12 5.76 12.20
N GLU A 126 -0.04 6.67 13.15
CA GLU A 126 1.00 7.04 14.12
C GLU A 126 1.47 5.81 14.92
N ARG A 127 0.53 4.96 15.36
CA ARG A 127 0.87 3.71 16.03
C ARG A 127 1.65 2.75 15.14
N VAL A 128 1.36 2.70 13.84
CA VAL A 128 2.14 1.89 12.88
C VAL A 128 3.58 2.40 12.83
N ILE A 129 3.79 3.70 12.65
CA ILE A 129 5.15 4.25 12.51
C ILE A 129 5.94 4.20 13.82
N GLN A 130 5.28 4.29 14.98
CA GLN A 130 5.92 4.24 16.30
C GLN A 130 6.26 2.84 16.79
N SER A 131 5.65 1.78 16.25
CA SER A 131 5.95 0.41 16.69
C SER A 131 7.45 0.08 16.55
N GLU A 132 8.03 -0.71 17.44
CA GLU A 132 9.41 -1.21 17.25
C GLU A 132 9.43 -2.54 16.50
N LYS A 133 8.25 -3.07 16.15
CA LYS A 133 8.05 -4.37 15.51
C LYS A 133 7.66 -4.22 14.05
N SER A 134 7.73 -5.33 13.32
CA SER A 134 7.03 -5.42 12.04
C SER A 134 5.53 -5.37 12.28
N VAL A 135 4.80 -4.67 11.43
CA VAL A 135 3.38 -4.40 11.63
C VAL A 135 2.57 -5.01 10.50
N LEU A 136 1.54 -5.77 10.86
CA LEU A 136 0.42 -6.08 9.97
C LEU A 136 -0.80 -5.28 10.44
N THR A 137 -1.51 -4.65 9.52
CA THR A 137 -2.69 -3.85 9.87
C THR A 137 -3.98 -4.59 9.57
N TYR A 138 -5.03 -4.29 10.33
CA TYR A 138 -6.37 -4.80 10.08
C TYR A 138 -7.46 -3.76 10.31
N THR A 139 -8.63 -3.97 9.71
CA THR A 139 -9.79 -3.08 9.80
C THR A 139 -10.96 -3.77 10.50
N ARG A 140 -12.07 -3.04 10.69
CA ARG A 140 -13.35 -3.58 11.18
C ARG A 140 -14.35 -3.85 10.07
N GLU A 141 -13.94 -3.67 8.81
CA GLU A 141 -14.81 -3.90 7.67
C GLU A 141 -15.10 -5.40 7.53
N PRO A 142 -16.36 -5.79 7.23
CA PRO A 142 -16.69 -7.18 7.00
C PRO A 142 -15.84 -7.79 5.86
N ILE A 143 -15.52 -9.07 5.99
CA ILE A 143 -14.79 -9.80 4.96
C ILE A 143 -15.78 -10.25 3.88
N TYR A 144 -15.77 -9.55 2.75
CA TYR A 144 -16.45 -9.98 1.55
C TYR A 144 -15.46 -10.64 0.60
N ALA A 145 -15.65 -11.94 0.32
CA ALA A 145 -14.70 -12.76 -0.45
C ALA A 145 -14.34 -12.19 -1.84
N ASN A 146 -15.25 -11.42 -2.45
CA ASN A 146 -15.05 -10.81 -3.76
C ASN A 146 -14.19 -9.53 -3.74
N LYS A 147 -13.82 -9.02 -2.56
CA LYS A 147 -13.12 -7.73 -2.41
C LYS A 147 -12.00 -7.75 -1.37
N ALA A 148 -12.20 -8.44 -0.26
CA ALA A 148 -11.33 -8.34 0.91
C ALA A 148 -10.01 -9.08 0.68
N VAL A 149 -8.93 -8.44 1.09
CA VAL A 149 -7.67 -9.12 1.39
C VAL A 149 -7.76 -9.64 2.82
N VAL A 150 -7.72 -10.96 2.97
CA VAL A 150 -7.85 -11.62 4.27
C VAL A 150 -6.48 -11.80 4.89
N LEU A 151 -6.37 -11.40 6.15
CA LEU A 151 -5.26 -11.75 7.04
C LEU A 151 -5.80 -12.75 8.07
N TYR A 152 -5.17 -13.91 8.21
CA TYR A 152 -5.57 -14.89 9.21
C TYR A 152 -4.36 -15.44 9.95
N GLN A 153 -4.61 -16.01 11.13
CA GLN A 153 -3.61 -16.76 11.88
C GLN A 153 -3.98 -18.24 11.82
N ASP A 154 -3.06 -19.08 11.34
CA ASP A 154 -3.30 -20.52 11.19
C ASP A 154 -3.29 -21.27 12.54
N GLY A 155 -3.45 -22.59 12.47
CA GLY A 155 -3.43 -23.47 13.65
C GLY A 155 -2.09 -23.53 14.39
N ASP A 156 -0.99 -23.13 13.74
CA ASP A 156 0.36 -23.07 14.32
C ASP A 156 0.71 -21.66 14.83
N GLY A 157 -0.25 -20.72 14.78
CA GLY A 157 -0.05 -19.34 15.23
C GLY A 157 0.65 -18.45 14.20
N ARG A 158 0.82 -18.88 12.94
CA ARG A 158 1.50 -18.07 11.91
C ARG A 158 0.50 -17.22 11.14
N TYR A 159 0.91 -16.00 10.80
CA TYR A 159 0.08 -15.11 9.98
C TYR A 159 0.18 -15.47 8.50
N LYS A 160 -0.97 -15.43 7.82
CA LYS A 160 -1.12 -15.73 6.40
C LYS A 160 -2.05 -14.77 5.71
N TYR A 161 -1.76 -14.47 4.45
CA TYR A 161 -2.65 -13.72 3.57
C TYR A 161 -3.42 -14.62 2.62
N GLY A 162 -4.71 -14.32 2.44
CA GLY A 162 -5.58 -14.91 1.45
C GLY A 162 -6.28 -13.83 0.62
N PHE A 163 -6.35 -14.02 -0.68
CA PHE A 163 -7.09 -13.12 -1.57
C PHE A 163 -7.59 -13.89 -2.79
N ASN A 164 -8.81 -13.57 -3.25
CA ASN A 164 -9.34 -14.13 -4.49
C ASN A 164 -9.27 -13.08 -5.62
N SER A 165 -8.31 -13.24 -6.52
CA SER A 165 -8.13 -12.39 -7.71
C SER A 165 -9.23 -12.54 -8.76
N THR A 166 -10.03 -13.61 -8.71
CA THR A 166 -11.18 -13.84 -9.62
C THR A 166 -12.49 -13.27 -9.10
N HIS A 167 -12.48 -12.55 -7.97
CA HIS A 167 -13.67 -11.93 -7.35
C HIS A 167 -14.80 -12.92 -7.00
N GLY A 168 -14.46 -14.20 -6.79
CA GLY A 168 -15.40 -15.26 -6.39
C GLY A 168 -15.43 -15.54 -4.89
N LEU A 169 -15.73 -16.79 -4.53
CA LEU A 169 -15.68 -17.26 -3.14
C LEU A 169 -14.23 -17.50 -2.70
N LEU A 170 -13.94 -17.27 -1.42
CA LEU A 170 -12.63 -17.52 -0.83
C LEU A 170 -12.69 -18.79 0.02
N THR A 171 -11.70 -19.67 -0.15
CA THR A 171 -11.56 -20.89 0.64
C THR A 171 -10.25 -20.83 1.43
N ILE A 172 -10.33 -21.04 2.74
CA ILE A 172 -9.15 -21.26 3.60
C ILE A 172 -9.17 -22.76 3.95
N GLY A 173 -8.22 -23.51 3.37
CA GLY A 173 -8.20 -24.98 3.43
C GLY A 173 -7.63 -25.55 4.73
N GLU A 174 -7.13 -24.70 5.62
CA GLU A 174 -6.47 -25.07 6.86
C GLU A 174 -7.21 -24.49 8.08
N PRO A 175 -7.04 -25.08 9.28
CA PRO A 175 -7.55 -24.50 10.52
C PRO A 175 -6.95 -23.11 10.77
N PHE A 176 -7.77 -22.20 11.29
CA PHE A 176 -7.35 -20.86 11.69
C PHE A 176 -7.87 -20.52 13.09
N SER A 177 -7.10 -19.71 13.80
CA SER A 177 -7.43 -19.20 15.13
C SER A 177 -8.04 -17.79 15.09
N CYS A 178 -7.72 -17.01 14.06
CA CYS A 178 -8.25 -15.66 13.86
C CYS A 178 -8.32 -15.34 12.36
N ILE A 179 -9.32 -14.56 11.95
CA ILE A 179 -9.49 -14.07 10.58
C ILE A 179 -9.87 -12.58 10.62
N LEU A 180 -9.20 -11.77 9.81
CA LEU A 180 -9.23 -10.32 9.82
C LEU A 180 -9.26 -9.76 8.39
N ASN A 181 -9.79 -8.55 8.25
CA ASN A 181 -9.72 -7.80 7.00
C ASN A 181 -8.44 -6.96 7.02
N SER A 182 -7.55 -7.14 6.03
CA SER A 182 -6.26 -6.46 5.94
C SER A 182 -6.42 -4.95 5.81
N GLY A 183 -5.59 -4.19 6.53
CA GLY A 183 -5.51 -2.73 6.40
C GLY A 183 -4.62 -2.27 5.24
N GLN A 184 -3.99 -3.20 4.52
CA GLN A 184 -3.12 -2.93 3.36
C GLN A 184 -2.03 -1.87 3.61
N THR A 185 -1.56 -1.82 4.85
CA THR A 185 -0.42 -1.02 5.32
C THR A 185 0.47 -1.93 6.15
N TRP A 186 1.74 -1.98 5.83
CA TRP A 186 2.69 -2.92 6.42
C TRP A 186 3.97 -2.22 6.83
N LYS A 187 4.57 -2.68 7.91
CA LYS A 187 5.88 -2.22 8.34
C LYS A 187 6.84 -3.39 8.52
N PHE A 188 8.06 -3.22 8.07
CA PHE A 188 9.11 -4.23 8.08
C PHE A 188 10.33 -3.65 8.81
N VAL A 189 10.68 -4.20 9.97
CA VAL A 189 11.87 -3.76 10.75
C VAL A 189 13.10 -4.65 10.54
N ASN A 190 12.99 -5.63 9.61
CA ASN A 190 14.11 -6.50 9.22
C ASN A 190 14.32 -6.36 7.71
N ALA A 191 15.17 -5.42 7.31
CA ALA A 191 15.43 -5.12 5.91
C ALA A 191 16.06 -6.30 5.15
N ASP A 192 16.90 -7.11 5.80
CA ASP A 192 17.52 -8.28 5.17
C ASP A 192 16.48 -9.35 4.83
N ALA A 193 15.54 -9.62 5.73
CA ALA A 193 14.44 -10.54 5.47
C ALA A 193 13.50 -10.01 4.36
N LEU A 194 13.25 -8.70 4.32
CA LEU A 194 12.45 -8.08 3.26
C LEU A 194 13.16 -8.17 1.91
N LYS A 195 14.47 -7.92 1.88
CA LYS A 195 15.28 -8.07 0.68
C LYS A 195 15.26 -9.53 0.20
N ALA A 196 15.46 -10.49 1.09
CA ALA A 196 15.42 -11.92 0.72
C ALA A 196 14.05 -12.33 0.18
N ALA A 197 12.96 -11.87 0.80
CA ALA A 197 11.60 -12.10 0.30
C ALA A 197 11.38 -11.48 -1.09
N ASN A 198 11.99 -10.33 -1.35
CA ASN A 198 11.94 -9.65 -2.63
C ASN A 198 12.75 -10.35 -3.73
N ASP A 199 13.95 -10.84 -3.39
CA ASP A 199 14.79 -11.61 -4.32
C ASP A 199 14.09 -12.93 -4.72
N GLU A 200 13.44 -13.62 -3.76
CA GLU A 200 12.66 -14.84 -4.06
C GLU A 200 11.39 -14.56 -4.87
N PHE A 201 10.76 -13.40 -4.68
CA PHE A 201 9.64 -12.97 -5.52
C PHE A 201 10.09 -12.79 -6.97
N GLU A 202 11.26 -12.17 -7.19
CA GLU A 202 11.84 -11.98 -8.53
C GLU A 202 12.08 -13.31 -9.24
N GLU A 203 12.62 -14.30 -8.52
CA GLU A 203 12.95 -15.59 -9.11
C GLU A 203 11.73 -16.48 -9.42
N PHE A 204 10.70 -16.44 -8.55
CA PHE A 204 9.65 -17.47 -8.57
C PHE A 204 8.22 -16.96 -8.78
N GLU A 205 7.92 -15.68 -8.50
CA GLU A 205 6.54 -15.18 -8.46
C GLU A 205 6.42 -13.74 -8.98
N ILE A 206 7.22 -13.34 -9.98
CA ILE A 206 7.29 -11.94 -10.46
C ILE A 206 5.94 -11.38 -10.97
N ASP A 207 5.03 -12.25 -11.40
CA ASP A 207 3.66 -11.94 -11.83
C ASP A 207 2.64 -11.92 -10.67
N GLY A 208 3.08 -12.21 -9.45
CA GLY A 208 2.27 -12.26 -8.25
C GLY A 208 1.92 -10.88 -7.67
N THR A 209 0.94 -10.87 -6.76
CA THR A 209 0.57 -9.66 -6.01
C THR A 209 1.62 -9.33 -4.94
N ASN A 210 1.56 -8.11 -4.39
CA ASN A 210 2.40 -7.67 -3.28
C ASN A 210 2.36 -8.62 -2.07
N LEU A 211 1.25 -9.34 -1.89
CA LEU A 211 1.05 -10.32 -0.82
C LEU A 211 2.06 -11.46 -0.88
N ARG A 212 2.61 -11.79 -2.05
CA ARG A 212 3.66 -12.82 -2.18
C ARG A 212 4.95 -12.42 -1.47
N ILE A 213 5.37 -11.17 -1.62
CA ILE A 213 6.54 -10.62 -0.91
C ILE A 213 6.26 -10.55 0.59
N ILE A 214 5.07 -10.04 0.95
CA ILE A 214 4.66 -9.90 2.36
C ILE A 214 4.59 -11.27 3.06
N GLN A 215 4.01 -12.28 2.40
CA GLN A 215 3.91 -13.64 2.93
C GLN A 215 5.30 -14.25 3.15
N ARG A 216 6.19 -14.17 2.17
CA ARG A 216 7.58 -14.62 2.30
C ARG A 216 8.33 -13.92 3.43
N TYR A 217 8.10 -12.62 3.60
CA TYR A 217 8.69 -11.88 4.70
C TYR A 217 8.24 -12.44 6.05
N ILE A 218 6.93 -12.64 6.23
CA ILE A 218 6.34 -13.16 7.46
C ILE A 218 6.90 -14.55 7.79
N GLU A 219 7.10 -15.40 6.79
CA GLU A 219 7.67 -16.74 6.96
C GLU A 219 9.15 -16.74 7.40
N LYS A 220 9.86 -15.63 7.17
CA LYS A 220 11.28 -15.46 7.53
C LYS A 220 11.50 -14.82 8.89
N VAL A 221 10.46 -14.28 9.53
CA VAL A 221 10.58 -13.60 10.82
C VAL A 221 9.79 -14.31 11.92
N PRO A 222 10.24 -14.24 13.19
CA PRO A 222 9.49 -14.81 14.30
C PRO A 222 8.13 -14.13 14.48
N VAL A 223 7.08 -14.89 14.80
CA VAL A 223 5.72 -14.35 14.97
C VAL A 223 5.66 -13.30 16.07
N GLU A 224 6.44 -13.47 17.15
CA GLU A 224 6.55 -12.54 18.26
C GLU A 224 7.17 -11.18 17.89
N SER A 225 7.87 -11.12 16.75
CA SER A 225 8.42 -9.89 16.17
C SER A 225 7.39 -9.10 15.35
N ILE A 226 6.17 -9.63 15.22
CA ILE A 226 5.06 -9.01 14.49
C ILE A 226 4.02 -8.46 15.47
N GLU A 227 3.57 -7.23 15.23
CA GLU A 227 2.46 -6.59 15.93
C GLU A 227 1.25 -6.44 14.99
N LEU A 228 0.05 -6.71 15.51
CA LEU A 228 -1.21 -6.41 14.82
C LEU A 228 -1.73 -5.03 15.24
N ILE A 229 -1.88 -4.12 14.29
CA ILE A 229 -2.42 -2.78 14.56
C ILE A 229 -3.76 -2.60 13.85
N LYS A 230 -4.78 -2.26 14.64
CA LYS A 230 -6.11 -1.92 14.16
C LYS A 230 -6.13 -0.51 13.58
N LEU A 231 -6.68 -0.37 12.38
CA LEU A 231 -7.02 0.92 11.78
C LEU A 231 -8.44 1.30 12.20
N ASN A 232 -8.61 2.46 12.85
CA ASN A 232 -9.91 2.89 13.34
C ASN A 232 -10.79 3.40 12.19
N ARG A 233 -10.18 4.10 11.24
CA ARG A 233 -10.77 4.50 9.97
C ARG A 233 -9.83 4.12 8.85
N TRP A 234 -10.38 3.43 7.87
CA TRP A 234 -9.68 2.98 6.69
C TRP A 234 -10.66 2.99 5.53
N ASN A 235 -10.32 3.69 4.45
CA ASN A 235 -11.12 3.73 3.24
C ASN A 235 -10.23 3.39 2.05
N ASN A 236 -10.69 2.47 1.21
CA ASN A 236 -10.07 2.20 -0.09
C ASN A 236 -10.81 2.99 -1.17
N CYS A 237 -10.10 3.92 -1.82
CA CYS A 237 -10.65 4.79 -2.85
C CYS A 237 -10.55 4.13 -4.23
N ASN A 238 -11.68 3.61 -4.72
CA ASN A 238 -11.78 2.97 -6.02
C ASN A 238 -12.58 3.79 -7.04
N MET A 239 -13.50 4.62 -6.56
CA MET A 239 -14.44 5.42 -7.36
C MET A 239 -14.39 6.90 -6.94
N LYS A 240 -14.91 7.79 -7.79
CA LYS A 240 -15.01 9.23 -7.47
C LYS A 240 -15.88 9.51 -6.24
N ASP A 241 -16.90 8.68 -5.99
CA ASP A 241 -17.73 8.82 -4.79
C ASP A 241 -16.98 8.45 -3.50
N ASP A 242 -16.07 7.46 -3.56
CA ASP A 242 -15.17 7.16 -2.43
C ASP A 242 -14.30 8.39 -2.11
N TYR A 243 -13.72 9.00 -3.16
CA TYR A 243 -12.93 10.23 -3.02
C TYR A 243 -13.75 11.37 -2.40
N ARG A 244 -14.99 11.60 -2.83
CA ARG A 244 -15.83 12.67 -2.27
C ARG A 244 -16.17 12.44 -0.80
N ASN A 245 -16.41 11.19 -0.41
CA ASN A 245 -16.61 10.83 0.99
C ASN A 245 -15.36 11.13 1.83
N ILE A 246 -14.19 10.78 1.30
CA ILE A 246 -12.88 11.08 1.92
C ILE A 246 -12.65 12.60 2.00
N LEU A 247 -12.88 13.35 0.93
CA LEU A 247 -12.72 14.80 0.88
C LEU A 247 -13.63 15.51 1.89
N ASN A 248 -14.87 15.07 2.02
CA ASN A 248 -15.78 15.60 3.03
C ASN A 248 -15.22 15.34 4.43
N TYR A 249 -14.71 14.15 4.70
CA TYR A 249 -14.07 13.86 5.99
C TYR A 249 -12.90 14.81 6.28
N TRP A 250 -11.98 15.01 5.32
CA TRP A 250 -10.84 15.91 5.49
C TRP A 250 -11.26 17.35 5.79
N ARG A 251 -12.33 17.85 5.17
CA ARG A 251 -12.85 19.22 5.38
C ARG A 251 -13.40 19.49 6.78
N TYR A 252 -13.89 18.46 7.46
CA TYR A 252 -14.59 18.61 8.74
C TYR A 252 -13.83 18.04 9.93
N ASN A 253 -12.72 17.33 9.71
CA ASN A 253 -12.00 16.60 10.76
C ASN A 253 -10.47 16.79 10.76
N ASN A 254 -9.91 17.60 9.85
CA ASN A 254 -8.51 18.03 9.89
C ASN A 254 -8.40 19.51 10.25
#